data_AF-A0A453BPL4-F1
#
_entry.id   AF-A0A453BPL4-F1
#
_cell.length_a   1.000
_cell.length_b   1.000
_cell.length_c   1.000
_cell.angle_alpha   90.00
_cell.angle_beta   90.00
_cell.angle_gamma   90.00
#
_symmetry.space_group_name_H-M   'P 1'
#
loop_
_entity.id
_entity.type
_entity.pdbx_description
1 polymer ?
#
loop_
_entity_poly.entity_id
_entity_poly.type
_entity_poly.pdbx_seq_one_letter_code
_entity_poly.pdbx_strand_id
1 'polypeptide(L)'
;MAGLAAIEIAQKVSKAWRFLRNPKNSAKLVRRRDKHNMSVNRGGYCSTSTLSAGSPTSSPSEERVSSGISLSWQDVYNIAVKWRQISEPCDPVVWVNKLSEEFNSGFGSHTPLLLGQAKIVRYYPYYLRTLEAAKTIMLDLKYVNNAEDRAIFLTDIEKLKKIEVASSCSDLYNVVGETYWVATRCDSIAFQGRRLEGTRITTQNVGKTGFDFAIRTPCTPSRWEEYQEEMTAAWEAICEAYCSDPNPTRDSNALDAVKAAILRMTYYWYNFMPLSRGSSVVGYVVLLGLFLAASMDVTASIPPGVQVDWEAILSPDPGTFVDAVKPWLYPSVKMSKSLKDYADVSVAFGTTGSVVAALTSADT
;
A
#
# COMPACT_ATOMS: atom_id res chain seq x y z
N MET A 1 -0.85 -20.54 3.14
CA MET A 1 -1.04 -19.41 4.09
C MET A 1 -1.73 -18.21 3.49
N ALA A 2 -1.28 -17.70 2.34
CA ALA A 2 -1.95 -16.58 1.64
C ALA A 2 -3.47 -16.79 1.44
N GLY A 3 -3.90 -18.02 1.08
CA GLY A 3 -5.32 -18.36 0.98
C GLY A 3 -6.09 -18.24 2.29
N LEU A 4 -5.56 -18.75 3.41
CA LEU A 4 -6.19 -18.62 4.74
C LEU A 4 -6.28 -17.16 5.17
N ALA A 5 -5.25 -16.36 4.90
CA ALA A 5 -5.26 -14.93 5.16
C ALA A 5 -6.37 -14.21 4.37
N ALA A 6 -6.49 -14.50 3.07
CA ALA A 6 -7.55 -13.94 2.24
C ALA A 6 -8.95 -14.36 2.71
N ILE A 7 -9.13 -15.61 3.14
CA ILE A 7 -10.41 -16.09 3.70
C ILE A 7 -10.73 -15.42 5.03
N GLU A 8 -9.78 -15.28 5.96
CA GLU A 8 -10.02 -14.59 7.24
C GLU A 8 -10.38 -13.11 7.01
N ILE A 9 -9.65 -12.43 6.12
CA ILE A 9 -9.98 -11.06 5.68
C ILE A 9 -11.42 -11.03 5.17
N ALA A 10 -11.77 -11.93 4.25
CA ALA A 10 -13.09 -11.98 3.66
C ALA A 10 -14.20 -12.20 4.71
N GLN A 11 -13.98 -13.11 5.66
CA GLN A 11 -14.92 -13.40 6.75
C GLN A 11 -15.13 -12.18 7.65
N LYS A 12 -14.06 -11.51 8.08
CA LYS A 12 -14.15 -10.32 8.96
C LYS A 12 -14.73 -9.11 8.25
N VAL A 13 -14.28 -8.83 7.02
CA VAL A 13 -14.77 -7.70 6.23
C VAL A 13 -16.23 -7.90 5.84
N SER A 14 -16.63 -9.10 5.39
CA SER A 14 -18.04 -9.37 5.06
C SER A 14 -18.96 -9.21 6.27
N LYS A 15 -18.51 -9.59 7.47
CA LYS A 15 -19.24 -9.36 8.73
C LYS A 15 -19.36 -7.86 9.05
N ALA A 16 -18.28 -7.10 8.89
CA ALA A 16 -18.28 -5.65 9.09
C ALA A 16 -19.21 -4.94 8.10
N TRP A 17 -19.14 -5.25 6.80
CA TRP A 17 -20.04 -4.66 5.80
C TRP A 17 -21.51 -5.00 6.04
N ARG A 18 -21.84 -6.24 6.45
CA ARG A 18 -23.23 -6.58 6.85
C ARG A 18 -23.71 -5.74 8.03
N PHE A 19 -22.83 -5.45 8.99
CA PHE A 19 -23.15 -4.57 10.12
C PHE A 19 -23.37 -3.12 9.68
N LEU A 20 -22.56 -2.61 8.74
CA LEU A 20 -22.65 -1.25 8.20
C LEU A 20 -23.89 -1.00 7.34
N ARG A 21 -24.37 -2.02 6.62
CA ARG A 21 -25.61 -1.95 5.82
C ARG A 21 -26.87 -1.81 6.66
N ASN A 22 -26.79 -2.00 7.98
CA ASN A 22 -27.91 -1.71 8.86
C ASN A 22 -28.08 -0.19 9.04
N PRO A 23 -29.22 0.42 8.64
CA PRO A 23 -29.42 1.87 8.68
C PRO A 23 -29.25 2.50 10.07
N LYS A 24 -29.46 1.72 11.14
CA LYS A 24 -29.28 2.19 12.53
C LYS A 24 -27.80 2.36 12.91
N ASN A 25 -26.89 1.69 12.20
CA ASN A 25 -25.46 1.68 12.46
C ASN A 25 -24.70 2.66 11.55
N SER A 26 -25.12 2.84 10.30
CA SER A 26 -24.53 3.83 9.38
C SER A 26 -24.61 5.25 9.94
N ALA A 27 -25.73 5.62 10.57
CA ALA A 27 -25.91 6.93 11.21
C ALA A 27 -24.95 7.21 12.39
N LYS A 28 -24.42 6.18 13.05
CA LYS A 28 -23.42 6.34 14.13
C LYS A 28 -22.03 6.64 13.59
N LEU A 29 -21.72 6.18 12.39
CA LEU A 29 -20.43 6.39 11.72
C LEU A 29 -20.35 7.79 11.11
N VAL A 30 -21.43 8.27 10.49
CA VAL A 30 -21.54 9.67 10.02
C VAL A 30 -21.37 10.66 11.18
N ARG A 31 -21.93 10.39 12.36
CA ARG A 31 -21.71 11.24 13.55
C ARG A 31 -20.28 11.21 14.10
N ARG A 32 -19.49 10.15 13.83
CA ARG A 32 -18.06 10.12 14.16
C ARG A 32 -17.23 10.92 13.15
N ARG A 33 -17.62 10.90 11.86
CA ARG A 33 -17.07 11.72 10.78
C ARG A 33 -17.08 13.21 11.11
N ASP A 34 -18.20 13.71 11.62
CA ASP A 34 -18.35 15.13 12.02
C ASP A 34 -17.50 15.53 13.24
N LYS A 35 -17.18 14.57 14.12
CA LYS A 35 -16.34 14.83 15.29
C LYS A 35 -14.84 14.86 14.97
N HIS A 36 -14.37 14.11 13.97
CA HIS A 36 -12.97 14.16 13.54
C HIS A 36 -12.68 15.40 12.68
N ASN A 37 -13.65 15.87 11.88
CA ASN A 37 -13.51 17.09 11.08
C ASN A 37 -13.56 18.40 11.90
N MET A 38 -13.86 18.34 13.20
CA MET A 38 -13.92 19.50 14.10
C MET A 38 -12.67 19.64 14.99
N SER A 39 -11.48 19.51 14.40
CA SER A 39 -10.21 19.87 15.03
C SER A 39 -9.55 21.03 14.27
N VAL A 40 -10.10 22.22 14.43
CA VAL A 40 -9.45 23.48 14.01
C VAL A 40 -8.69 24.05 15.20
N ASN A 41 -7.39 24.23 15.01
CA ASN A 41 -6.47 24.99 15.87
C ASN A 41 -7.11 26.25 16.48
N ARG A 42 -7.08 26.36 17.81
CA ARG A 42 -6.91 27.65 18.49
C ARG A 42 -5.96 27.48 19.66
N GLY A 43 -4.86 28.24 19.59
CA GLY A 43 -3.80 28.26 20.58
C GLY A 43 -4.20 28.86 21.93
N GLY A 44 -3.35 28.55 22.91
CA GLY A 44 -2.99 29.28 24.12
C GLY A 44 -4.07 30.03 24.89
N TYR A 45 -4.31 29.61 26.14
CA TYR A 45 -4.06 30.44 27.34
C TYR A 45 -4.00 29.53 28.59
N CYS A 46 -3.07 29.85 29.48
CA CYS A 46 -2.88 29.23 30.79
C CYS A 46 -4.12 29.31 31.68
N SER A 47 -4.39 28.25 32.45
CA SER A 47 -4.96 28.35 33.81
C SER A 47 -4.65 27.07 34.60
N THR A 48 -4.29 27.29 35.86
CA THR A 48 -3.64 26.40 36.81
C THR A 48 -4.57 25.45 37.59
N SER A 49 -3.92 24.44 38.19
CA SER A 49 -4.25 23.71 39.43
C SER A 49 -5.17 22.49 39.33
N THR A 50 -4.65 21.29 39.59
CA THR A 50 -4.44 20.72 40.94
C THR A 50 -3.75 19.36 40.84
N LEU A 51 -2.79 19.14 41.73
CA LEU A 51 -2.07 17.89 41.93
C LEU A 51 -3.01 16.83 42.54
N SER A 52 -3.03 15.61 42.00
CA SER A 52 -3.22 14.42 42.82
C SER A 52 -2.44 13.24 42.23
N ALA A 53 -1.74 12.57 43.13
CA ALA A 53 -0.68 11.61 42.89
C ALA A 53 -1.20 10.19 42.55
N GLY A 54 -0.33 9.40 41.93
CA GLY A 54 -0.41 7.93 41.95
C GLY A 54 -0.38 7.27 40.57
N SER A 55 0.82 7.07 40.01
CA SER A 55 1.02 6.09 38.95
C SER A 55 1.04 4.68 39.54
N PRO A 56 0.41 3.72 38.86
CA PRO A 56 1.12 2.48 38.57
C PRO A 56 1.10 2.19 37.07
N THR A 57 2.29 1.84 36.60
CA THR A 57 2.62 1.20 35.32
C THR A 57 1.58 0.16 34.87
N SER A 58 1.00 0.34 33.69
CA SER A 58 0.19 -0.70 33.03
C SER A 58 0.93 -1.30 31.84
N SER A 59 1.25 -2.59 31.97
CA SER A 59 1.60 -3.55 30.92
C SER A 59 0.55 -3.62 29.81
N PRO A 60 0.89 -4.12 28.60
CA PRO A 60 -0.01 -4.08 27.44
C PRO A 60 -1.16 -5.06 27.64
N SER A 61 -2.35 -4.53 27.92
CA SER A 61 -3.57 -5.31 28.02
C SER A 61 -4.02 -5.77 26.64
N GLU A 62 -4.20 -7.08 26.50
CA GLU A 62 -4.99 -7.72 25.45
C GLU A 62 -6.30 -6.94 25.22
N GLU A 63 -6.45 -6.37 24.03
CA GLU A 63 -7.66 -5.67 23.64
C GLU A 63 -8.85 -6.64 23.59
N ARG A 64 -9.70 -6.54 24.60
CA ARG A 64 -11.07 -7.05 24.55
C ARG A 64 -11.75 -6.49 23.30
N VAL A 65 -12.06 -7.40 22.37
CA VAL A 65 -12.87 -7.16 21.18
C VAL A 65 -14.20 -6.53 21.61
N SER A 66 -14.28 -5.22 21.44
CA SER A 66 -15.49 -4.45 21.69
C SER A 66 -16.49 -4.79 20.60
N SER A 67 -17.61 -5.37 21.00
CA SER A 67 -18.78 -5.64 20.16
C SER A 67 -19.32 -4.35 19.53
N GLY A 68 -18.96 -4.08 18.27
CA GLY A 68 -19.39 -2.91 17.49
C GLY A 68 -18.53 -2.67 16.23
N ILE A 69 -18.42 -3.68 15.38
CA ILE A 69 -17.34 -3.90 14.39
C ILE A 69 -17.31 -2.79 13.31
N SER A 70 -16.57 -1.71 13.56
CA SER A 70 -15.97 -0.87 12.51
C SER A 70 -14.52 -1.31 12.33
N LEU A 71 -14.16 -1.81 11.14
CA LEU A 71 -12.77 -2.10 10.78
C LEU A 71 -12.14 -0.87 10.14
N SER A 72 -10.91 -0.55 10.51
CA SER A 72 -10.05 0.36 9.75
C SER A 72 -9.33 -0.40 8.63
N TRP A 73 -8.73 0.33 7.69
CA TRP A 73 -7.84 -0.28 6.69
C TRP A 73 -6.70 -1.04 7.36
N GLN A 74 -6.15 -0.49 8.45
CA GLN A 74 -5.02 -1.09 9.16
C GLN A 74 -5.41 -2.42 9.82
N ASP A 75 -6.63 -2.54 10.35
CA ASP A 75 -7.15 -3.80 10.89
C ASP A 75 -7.22 -4.89 9.83
N VAL A 76 -7.63 -4.54 8.60
CA VAL A 76 -7.70 -5.48 7.48
C VAL A 76 -6.29 -5.95 7.10
N TYR A 77 -5.35 -5.02 6.95
CA TYR A 77 -3.96 -5.34 6.59
C TYR A 77 -3.23 -6.11 7.70
N ASN A 78 -3.50 -5.82 8.97
CA ASN A 78 -2.94 -6.53 10.11
C ASN A 78 -3.22 -8.04 10.08
N ILE A 79 -4.35 -8.47 9.52
CA ILE A 79 -4.65 -9.89 9.32
C ILE A 79 -3.61 -10.51 8.38
N ALA A 80 -3.41 -9.94 7.18
CA ALA A 80 -2.42 -10.44 6.23
C ALA A 80 -0.99 -10.38 6.79
N VAL A 81 -0.63 -9.31 7.50
CA VAL A 81 0.68 -9.16 8.14
C VAL A 81 0.91 -10.29 9.17
N LYS A 82 -0.06 -10.55 10.05
CA LYS A 82 0.00 -11.67 11.00
C LYS A 82 0.23 -13.00 10.30
N TRP A 83 -0.54 -13.31 9.26
CA TRP A 83 -0.39 -14.56 8.51
C TRP A 83 0.99 -14.66 7.84
N ARG A 84 1.54 -13.55 7.34
CA ARG A 84 2.88 -13.49 6.73
C ARG A 84 4.00 -13.67 7.74
N GLN A 85 3.84 -13.17 8.97
CA GLN A 85 4.78 -13.38 10.07
C GLN A 85 4.80 -14.86 10.52
N ILE A 86 3.63 -15.50 10.59
CA ILE A 86 3.53 -16.90 11.01
C ILE A 86 4.05 -17.85 9.93
N SER A 87 3.80 -17.55 8.65
CA SER A 87 4.18 -18.46 7.56
C SER A 87 5.68 -18.55 7.30
N GLU A 88 6.43 -17.48 7.60
CA GLU A 88 7.87 -17.40 7.35
C GLU A 88 8.54 -16.72 8.56
N PRO A 89 8.66 -17.42 9.71
CA PRO A 89 9.18 -16.83 10.94
C PRO A 89 10.64 -16.37 10.81
N CYS A 90 11.38 -16.94 9.85
CA CYS A 90 12.77 -16.54 9.55
C CYS A 90 12.87 -15.32 8.62
N ASP A 91 11.76 -14.81 8.10
CA ASP A 91 11.70 -13.60 7.27
C ASP A 91 10.68 -12.61 7.87
N PRO A 92 11.03 -11.94 8.98
CA PRO A 92 10.09 -11.15 9.76
C PRO A 92 9.60 -9.93 8.98
N VAL A 93 8.29 -9.77 8.95
CA VAL A 93 7.60 -8.62 8.35
C VAL A 93 7.08 -7.73 9.48
N VAL A 94 7.46 -6.46 9.49
CA VAL A 94 7.03 -5.49 10.51
C VAL A 94 6.62 -4.18 9.85
N TRP A 95 5.75 -3.43 10.51
CA TRP A 95 5.40 -2.07 10.11
C TRP A 95 6.59 -1.14 10.33
N VAL A 96 6.99 -0.38 9.31
CA VAL A 96 8.20 0.47 9.39
C VAL A 96 8.05 1.53 10.48
N ASN A 97 6.86 2.09 10.72
CA ASN A 97 6.64 3.05 11.82
C ASN A 97 6.79 2.46 13.24
N LYS A 98 6.99 1.14 13.36
CA LYS A 98 7.34 0.48 14.63
C LYS A 98 8.84 0.28 14.79
N LEU A 99 9.63 0.58 13.76
CA LEU A 99 11.09 0.55 13.76
C LEU A 99 11.62 1.97 13.98
N SER A 100 12.13 2.27 15.17
CA SER A 100 12.51 3.64 15.52
C SER A 100 13.61 4.21 14.63
N GLU A 101 14.65 3.43 14.30
CA GLU A 101 15.77 3.93 13.50
C GLU A 101 15.39 4.05 12.02
N GLU A 102 14.81 3.00 11.43
CA GLU A 102 14.43 2.96 10.03
C GLU A 102 13.34 3.99 9.71
N PHE A 103 12.34 4.15 10.60
CA PHE A 103 11.31 5.17 10.45
C PHE A 103 11.88 6.59 10.50
N ASN A 104 12.78 6.85 11.46
CA ASN A 104 13.44 8.15 11.59
C ASN A 104 14.38 8.43 10.41
N SER A 105 15.04 7.40 9.86
CA SER A 105 15.87 7.51 8.66
C SER A 105 15.05 7.72 7.39
N GLY A 106 13.76 7.41 7.43
CA GLY A 106 12.82 7.66 6.34
C GLY A 106 12.89 6.66 5.19
N PHE A 107 13.50 5.47 5.34
CA PHE A 107 13.58 4.47 4.28
C PHE A 107 12.90 3.15 4.67
N GLY A 108 11.94 2.71 3.85
CA GLY A 108 11.21 1.46 4.05
C GLY A 108 11.63 0.33 3.11
N SER A 109 11.99 0.64 1.86
CA SER A 109 12.37 -0.36 0.86
C SER A 109 13.54 0.08 -0.03
N HIS A 110 14.36 -0.88 -0.45
CA HIS A 110 15.39 -0.71 -1.47
C HIS A 110 15.36 -1.87 -2.44
N THR A 111 14.99 -1.60 -3.69
CA THR A 111 14.77 -2.62 -4.73
C THR A 111 15.62 -2.30 -5.95
N PRO A 112 16.83 -2.89 -6.07
CA PRO A 112 17.71 -2.65 -7.20
C PRO A 112 17.20 -3.35 -8.46
N LEU A 113 17.21 -2.64 -9.58
CA LEU A 113 17.09 -3.23 -10.92
C LEU A 113 18.48 -3.55 -11.47
N LEU A 114 19.44 -2.66 -11.21
CA LEU A 114 20.87 -2.85 -11.40
C LEU A 114 21.59 -2.68 -10.06
N LEU A 115 22.56 -3.57 -9.80
CA LEU A 115 23.50 -3.48 -8.69
C LEU A 115 24.92 -3.55 -9.28
N GLY A 116 25.55 -2.40 -9.49
CA GLY A 116 26.76 -2.24 -10.29
C GLY A 116 26.56 -2.70 -11.74
N GLN A 117 27.13 -3.86 -12.09
CA GLN A 117 26.96 -4.50 -13.41
C GLN A 117 25.91 -5.62 -13.39
N ALA A 118 25.44 -6.03 -12.20
CA ALA A 118 24.53 -7.13 -12.05
C ALA A 118 23.09 -6.71 -12.37
N LYS A 119 22.45 -7.46 -13.28
CA LYS A 119 21.03 -7.32 -13.60
C LYS A 119 20.21 -8.17 -12.65
N ILE A 120 19.38 -7.55 -11.82
CA ILE A 120 18.59 -8.28 -10.83
C ILE A 120 17.44 -8.99 -11.53
N VAL A 121 17.53 -10.32 -11.65
CA VAL A 121 16.62 -11.16 -12.46
C VAL A 121 15.14 -10.81 -12.26
N ARG A 122 14.73 -10.61 -11.00
CA ARG A 122 13.33 -10.34 -10.65
C ARG A 122 12.83 -8.96 -11.11
N TYR A 123 13.69 -7.95 -11.11
CA TYR A 123 13.28 -6.54 -11.27
C TYR A 123 13.81 -5.89 -12.55
N TYR A 124 14.87 -6.44 -13.14
CA TYR A 124 15.43 -5.96 -14.39
C TYR A 124 14.45 -5.92 -15.56
N PRO A 125 13.41 -6.79 -15.67
CA PRO A 125 12.36 -6.61 -16.68
C PRO A 125 11.67 -5.23 -16.65
N TYR A 126 11.66 -4.53 -15.52
CA TYR A 126 11.10 -3.18 -15.37
C TYR A 126 12.11 -2.06 -15.62
N TYR A 127 13.36 -2.37 -15.98
CA TYR A 127 14.43 -1.39 -16.16
C TYR A 127 14.05 -0.29 -17.14
N LEU A 128 13.60 -0.65 -18.34
CA LEU A 128 13.26 0.33 -19.37
C LEU A 128 12.06 1.19 -18.96
N ARG A 129 11.01 0.59 -18.39
CA ARG A 129 9.84 1.34 -17.91
C ARG A 129 10.20 2.32 -16.78
N THR A 130 11.10 1.90 -15.88
CA THR A 130 11.58 2.75 -14.78
C THR A 130 12.47 3.87 -15.29
N LEU A 131 13.31 3.60 -16.29
CA LEU A 131 14.13 4.61 -16.95
C LEU A 131 13.26 5.66 -17.65
N GLU A 132 12.25 5.24 -18.40
CA GLU A 132 11.31 6.15 -19.06
C GLU A 132 10.50 6.96 -18.03
N ALA A 133 10.04 6.34 -16.94
CA ALA A 133 9.39 7.08 -15.85
C ALA A 133 10.32 8.17 -15.28
N ALA A 134 11.59 7.84 -15.02
CA ALA A 134 12.57 8.82 -14.56
C ALA A 134 12.75 9.97 -15.56
N LYS A 135 12.89 9.66 -16.87
CA LYS A 135 12.99 10.66 -17.93
C LYS A 135 11.78 11.58 -17.96
N THR A 136 10.57 11.03 -17.93
CA THR A 136 9.32 11.80 -17.92
C THR A 136 9.27 12.74 -16.72
N ILE A 137 9.63 12.25 -15.52
CA ILE A 137 9.65 13.07 -14.31
C ILE A 137 10.69 14.19 -14.43
N MET A 138 11.90 13.88 -14.89
CA MET A 138 12.97 14.87 -15.08
C MET A 138 12.57 15.97 -16.07
N LEU A 139 11.90 15.62 -17.17
CA LEU A 139 11.46 16.56 -18.20
C LEU A 139 10.27 17.43 -17.75
N ASP A 140 9.33 16.85 -17.00
CA ASP A 140 8.18 17.57 -16.42
C ASP A 140 8.63 18.54 -15.33
N LEU A 141 9.43 18.05 -14.37
CA LEU A 141 9.85 18.83 -13.21
C LEU A 141 10.99 19.78 -13.48
N LYS A 142 11.86 19.44 -14.44
CA LYS A 142 13.09 20.18 -14.74
C LYS A 142 14.02 20.31 -13.52
N TYR A 143 13.94 19.36 -12.59
CA TYR A 143 14.93 19.20 -11.52
C TYR A 143 15.00 17.73 -11.08
N VAL A 144 16.12 17.38 -10.46
CA VAL A 144 16.30 16.14 -9.69
C VAL A 144 16.80 16.50 -8.30
N ASN A 145 16.82 15.56 -7.36
CA ASN A 145 17.43 15.76 -6.06
C ASN A 145 18.73 14.97 -5.98
N ASN A 146 19.75 15.54 -5.34
CA ASN A 146 21.01 14.85 -5.13
C ASN A 146 21.00 13.97 -3.88
N ALA A 147 22.14 13.38 -3.52
CA ALA A 147 22.26 12.50 -2.35
C ALA A 147 21.98 13.20 -1.01
N GLU A 148 22.14 14.53 -0.94
CA GLU A 148 21.82 15.36 0.24
C GLU A 148 20.43 16.00 0.17
N ASP A 149 19.54 15.48 -0.68
CA ASP A 149 18.18 15.99 -0.91
C ASP A 149 18.13 17.45 -1.41
N ARG A 150 19.21 17.94 -2.06
CA ARG A 150 19.26 19.27 -2.69
C ARG A 150 18.84 19.19 -4.15
N ALA A 151 18.02 20.16 -4.57
CA ALA A 151 17.57 20.24 -5.96
C ALA A 151 18.71 20.63 -6.91
N ILE A 152 18.89 19.82 -7.97
CA ILE A 152 19.70 20.11 -9.14
C ILE A 152 18.76 20.48 -10.27
N PHE A 153 18.75 21.75 -10.66
CA PHE A 153 17.88 22.24 -11.73
C PHE A 153 18.41 21.84 -13.12
N LEU A 154 17.51 21.33 -13.96
CA LEU A 154 17.74 20.88 -15.33
C LEU A 154 17.20 21.92 -16.33
N THR A 155 17.66 23.17 -16.21
CA THR A 155 17.13 24.30 -17.00
C THR A 155 17.76 24.46 -18.39
N ASP A 156 18.88 23.81 -18.64
CA ASP A 156 19.58 23.85 -19.91
C ASP A 156 18.87 22.99 -20.97
N ILE A 157 18.52 23.60 -22.10
CA ILE A 157 17.86 22.96 -23.23
C ILE A 157 18.69 21.78 -23.77
N GLU A 158 20.01 21.88 -23.77
CA GLU A 158 20.86 20.78 -24.23
C GLU A 158 20.81 19.59 -23.27
N LYS A 159 20.77 19.84 -21.96
CA LYS A 159 20.58 18.77 -20.96
C LYS A 159 19.23 18.09 -21.13
N LEU A 160 18.16 18.86 -21.32
CA LEU A 160 16.81 18.32 -21.54
C LEU A 160 16.75 17.44 -22.81
N LYS A 161 17.36 17.87 -23.92
CA LYS A 161 17.48 17.05 -25.14
C LYS A 161 18.26 15.76 -24.90
N LYS A 162 19.34 15.81 -24.12
CA LYS A 162 20.13 14.62 -23.76
C LYS A 162 19.33 13.65 -22.88
N ILE A 163 18.50 14.15 -21.96
CA ILE A 163 17.58 13.32 -21.15
C ILE A 163 16.55 12.63 -22.03
N GLU A 164 15.96 13.34 -22.99
CA GLU A 164 14.94 12.80 -23.89
C GLU A 164 15.45 11.58 -24.69
N VAL A 165 16.68 11.66 -25.19
CA VAL A 165 17.31 10.58 -25.98
C VAL A 165 18.12 9.57 -25.14
N ALA A 166 18.18 9.74 -23.82
CA ALA A 166 18.92 8.83 -22.94
C ALA A 166 18.36 7.40 -23.04
N SER A 167 19.26 6.44 -23.17
CA SER A 167 18.96 5.01 -23.36
C SER A 167 19.31 4.16 -22.15
N SER A 168 20.00 4.75 -21.17
CA SER A 168 20.48 4.07 -19.99
C SER A 168 20.50 4.98 -18.75
N CYS A 169 20.52 4.38 -17.56
CA CYS A 169 20.73 5.12 -16.31
C CYS A 169 22.10 5.81 -16.27
N SER A 170 23.11 5.25 -16.94
CA SER A 170 24.42 5.89 -17.09
C SER A 170 24.36 7.16 -17.95
N ASP A 171 23.54 7.17 -19.02
CA ASP A 171 23.34 8.38 -19.83
C ASP A 171 22.72 9.50 -18.97
N LEU A 172 21.67 9.16 -18.21
CA LEU A 172 21.03 10.12 -17.30
C LEU A 172 22.01 10.63 -16.24
N TYR A 173 22.78 9.73 -15.62
CA TYR A 173 23.81 10.12 -14.66
C TYR A 173 24.82 11.08 -15.26
N ASN A 174 25.30 10.82 -16.48
CA ASN A 174 26.27 11.68 -17.15
C ASN A 174 25.71 13.08 -17.46
N VAL A 175 24.40 13.22 -17.69
CA VAL A 175 23.74 14.52 -17.86
C VAL A 175 23.60 15.28 -16.54
N VAL A 176 23.24 14.57 -15.47
CA VAL A 176 23.08 15.17 -14.14
C VAL A 176 24.44 15.55 -13.54
N GLY A 177 25.43 14.66 -13.64
CA GLY A 177 26.81 14.85 -13.19
C GLY A 177 27.12 14.25 -11.81
N GLU A 178 26.10 13.83 -11.06
CA GLU A 178 26.24 13.28 -9.71
C GLU A 178 25.12 12.28 -9.38
N THR A 179 25.25 11.58 -8.24
CA THR A 179 24.21 10.70 -7.71
C THR A 179 22.93 11.48 -7.48
N TYR A 180 21.82 10.94 -7.99
CA TYR A 180 20.54 11.64 -7.94
C TYR A 180 19.36 10.69 -7.73
N TRP A 181 18.23 11.30 -7.41
CA TRP A 181 16.94 10.66 -7.37
C TRP A 181 15.83 11.58 -7.87
N VAL A 182 14.77 10.95 -8.37
CA VAL A 182 13.49 11.57 -8.70
C VAL A 182 12.36 10.76 -8.08
N ALA A 183 11.27 11.39 -7.64
CA ALA A 183 10.13 10.69 -7.07
C ALA A 183 9.04 10.48 -8.12
N THR A 184 8.48 9.27 -8.19
CA THR A 184 7.17 9.07 -8.82
C THR A 184 6.12 9.89 -8.06
N ARG A 185 5.03 10.22 -8.74
CA ARG A 185 3.95 11.04 -8.20
C ARG A 185 2.71 10.19 -8.09
N CYS A 186 1.93 10.42 -7.04
CA CYS A 186 0.65 9.76 -6.84
C CYS A 186 -0.44 10.82 -6.67
N ASP A 187 -1.37 10.88 -7.61
CA ASP A 187 -2.55 11.75 -7.47
C ASP A 187 -3.37 11.32 -6.24
N SER A 188 -3.69 12.29 -5.38
CA SER A 188 -4.36 12.10 -4.11
C SER A 188 -5.88 12.09 -4.26
N ILE A 189 -6.57 11.19 -3.54
CA ILE A 189 -8.03 11.28 -3.37
C ILE A 189 -8.44 11.93 -2.05
N ALA A 190 -7.59 11.91 -1.02
CA ALA A 190 -7.90 12.54 0.27
C ALA A 190 -7.70 14.06 0.23
N PHE A 191 -6.76 14.53 -0.59
CA PHE A 191 -6.38 15.93 -0.76
C PHE A 191 -6.57 16.36 -2.22
N GLN A 192 -7.74 16.89 -2.54
CA GLN A 192 -8.10 17.26 -3.91
C GLN A 192 -7.04 18.16 -4.58
N GLY A 193 -6.56 17.74 -5.76
CA GLY A 193 -5.57 18.48 -6.55
C GLY A 193 -4.12 18.34 -6.06
N ARG A 194 -3.88 17.56 -5.00
CA ARG A 194 -2.54 17.30 -4.47
C ARG A 194 -1.91 16.08 -5.14
N ARG A 195 -0.59 16.13 -5.30
CA ARG A 195 0.24 14.98 -5.70
C ARG A 195 1.15 14.60 -4.55
N LEU A 196 1.06 13.36 -4.11
CA LEU A 196 1.90 12.80 -3.05
C LEU A 196 3.21 12.29 -3.63
N GLU A 197 4.24 12.23 -2.78
CA GLU A 197 5.50 11.58 -3.11
C GLU A 197 5.31 10.06 -3.15
N GLY A 198 5.50 9.48 -4.32
CA GLY A 198 5.50 8.03 -4.52
C GLY A 198 6.83 7.40 -4.12
N THR A 199 7.36 6.57 -4.99
CA THR A 199 8.65 5.90 -4.80
C THR A 199 9.77 6.66 -5.50
N ARG A 200 10.95 6.74 -4.88
CA ARG A 200 12.12 7.40 -5.47
C ARG A 200 12.83 6.44 -6.43
N ILE A 201 13.05 6.87 -7.66
CA ILE A 201 13.96 6.23 -8.61
C ILE A 201 15.34 6.84 -8.39
N THR A 202 16.32 6.01 -8.05
CA THR A 202 17.67 6.45 -7.66
C THR A 202 18.70 5.90 -8.63
N THR A 203 19.65 6.75 -9.04
CA THR A 203 20.83 6.35 -9.82
C THR A 203 22.08 6.74 -9.05
N GLN A 204 22.91 5.76 -8.72
CA GLN A 204 24.18 5.98 -8.02
C GLN A 204 25.33 5.36 -8.80
N ASN A 205 26.45 6.06 -8.88
CA ASN A 205 27.66 5.53 -9.51
C ASN A 205 28.49 4.78 -8.46
N VAL A 206 28.71 3.48 -8.66
CA VAL A 206 29.53 2.63 -7.78
C VAL A 206 30.98 2.49 -8.29
N GLY A 207 31.47 3.55 -8.94
CA GLY A 207 32.84 3.66 -9.46
C GLY A 207 33.06 2.78 -10.70
N LYS A 208 34.16 2.02 -10.72
CA LYS A 208 34.50 1.14 -11.85
C LYS A 208 33.53 -0.05 -12.01
N THR A 209 32.63 -0.25 -11.05
CA THR A 209 31.78 -1.45 -10.96
C THR A 209 30.38 -1.26 -11.57
N GLY A 210 30.08 -0.07 -12.13
CA GLY A 210 28.81 0.21 -12.82
C GLY A 210 27.91 1.15 -12.04
N PHE A 211 26.60 0.92 -12.12
CA PHE A 211 25.57 1.78 -11.55
C PHE A 211 24.58 1.01 -10.69
N ASP A 212 24.24 1.57 -9.55
CA ASP A 212 23.09 1.14 -8.78
C ASP A 212 21.88 1.94 -9.25
N PHE A 213 21.02 1.26 -10.01
CA PHE A 213 19.74 1.81 -10.49
C PHE A 213 18.62 1.07 -9.79
N ALA A 214 17.91 1.78 -8.92
CA ALA A 214 16.99 1.18 -7.96
C ALA A 214 15.75 2.04 -7.75
N ILE A 215 14.70 1.41 -7.22
CA ILE A 215 13.60 2.14 -6.58
C ILE A 215 13.76 2.06 -5.05
N ARG A 216 13.46 3.17 -4.37
CA ARG A 216 13.49 3.30 -2.91
C ARG A 216 12.22 4.00 -2.43
N THR A 217 11.39 3.33 -1.63
CA THR A 217 10.18 3.95 -1.11
C THR A 217 10.46 4.58 0.25
N PRO A 218 10.31 5.91 0.38
CA PRO A 218 10.53 6.56 1.65
C PRO A 218 9.37 6.24 2.61
N CYS A 219 9.68 6.15 3.89
CA CYS A 219 8.73 5.94 4.98
C CYS A 219 8.93 7.01 6.07
N THR A 220 9.20 8.25 5.65
CA THR A 220 9.32 9.39 6.57
C THR A 220 8.02 9.62 7.35
N PRO A 221 8.09 10.18 8.57
CA PRO A 221 6.89 10.47 9.35
C PRO A 221 5.84 11.31 8.61
N SER A 222 6.26 12.34 7.88
CA SER A 222 5.34 13.18 7.10
C SER A 222 4.63 12.42 5.99
N ARG A 223 5.36 11.58 5.24
CA ARG A 223 4.79 10.75 4.19
C ARG A 223 3.86 9.69 4.76
N TRP A 224 4.19 9.15 5.93
CA TRP A 224 3.34 8.19 6.62
C TRP A 224 1.97 8.79 6.94
N GLU A 225 1.93 10.01 7.49
CA GLU A 225 0.68 10.73 7.78
C GLU A 225 -0.16 10.95 6.52
N GLU A 226 0.47 11.34 5.40
CA GLU A 226 -0.21 11.52 4.11
C GLU A 226 -0.86 10.23 3.60
N TYR A 227 -0.12 9.12 3.61
CA TYR A 227 -0.66 7.83 3.17
C TYR A 227 -1.64 7.21 4.17
N GLN A 228 -1.55 7.55 5.46
CA GLN A 228 -2.55 7.17 6.44
C GLN A 228 -3.92 7.77 6.10
N GLU A 229 -3.96 9.03 5.68
CA GLU A 229 -5.18 9.70 5.21
C GLU A 229 -5.67 9.10 3.87
N GLU A 230 -4.78 8.86 2.90
CA GLU A 230 -5.15 8.21 1.63
C GLU A 230 -5.74 6.81 1.83
N MET A 231 -5.09 5.98 2.65
CA MET A 231 -5.57 4.63 2.92
C MET A 231 -6.91 4.64 3.65
N THR A 232 -7.13 5.64 4.51
CA THR A 232 -8.42 5.87 5.19
C THR A 232 -9.49 6.23 4.16
N ALA A 233 -9.24 7.24 3.32
CA ALA A 233 -10.18 7.65 2.27
C ALA A 233 -10.48 6.50 1.28
N ALA A 234 -9.47 5.74 0.87
CA ALA A 234 -9.63 4.61 -0.04
C ALA A 234 -10.47 3.48 0.58
N TRP A 235 -10.27 3.17 1.86
CA TRP A 235 -11.07 2.19 2.58
C TRP A 235 -12.53 2.62 2.77
N GLU A 236 -12.75 3.89 3.12
CA GLU A 236 -14.08 4.48 3.21
C GLU A 236 -14.81 4.41 1.87
N ALA A 237 -14.12 4.70 0.76
CA ALA A 237 -14.67 4.61 -0.59
C ALA A 237 -15.12 3.18 -0.95
N ILE A 238 -14.38 2.14 -0.53
CA ILE A 238 -14.81 0.74 -0.70
C ILE A 238 -16.08 0.48 0.12
N CYS A 239 -16.07 0.90 1.39
CA CYS A 239 -17.21 0.71 2.27
C CYS A 239 -18.47 1.40 1.72
N GLU A 240 -18.33 2.62 1.20
CA GLU A 240 -19.41 3.36 0.55
C GLU A 240 -19.90 2.65 -0.73
N ALA A 241 -18.99 2.26 -1.62
CA ALA A 241 -19.33 1.56 -2.86
C ALA A 241 -20.07 0.24 -2.59
N TYR A 242 -19.67 -0.51 -1.57
CA TYR A 242 -20.30 -1.79 -1.24
C TYR A 242 -21.58 -1.66 -0.41
N CYS A 243 -21.64 -0.70 0.52
CA CYS A 243 -22.73 -0.60 1.50
C CYS A 243 -23.86 0.35 1.08
N SER A 244 -23.65 1.23 0.09
CA SER A 244 -24.69 2.16 -0.41
C SER A 244 -25.84 1.44 -1.09
N ASP A 245 -25.57 0.31 -1.76
CA ASP A 245 -26.60 -0.52 -2.38
C ASP A 245 -27.04 -1.67 -1.43
N PRO A 246 -28.35 -1.83 -1.15
CA PRO A 246 -28.88 -2.99 -0.43
C PRO A 246 -28.85 -4.31 -1.25
N ASN A 247 -28.52 -4.30 -2.54
CA ASN A 247 -28.31 -5.49 -3.39
C ASN A 247 -27.18 -5.33 -4.44
N PRO A 248 -25.93 -5.03 -4.05
CA PRO A 248 -24.83 -4.73 -4.96
C PRO A 248 -24.48 -5.92 -5.86
N THR A 249 -24.87 -7.14 -5.48
CA THR A 249 -24.62 -8.38 -6.23
C THR A 249 -25.48 -8.53 -7.48
N ARG A 250 -26.39 -7.58 -7.78
CA ARG A 250 -27.29 -7.63 -8.94
C ARG A 250 -27.07 -6.52 -9.95
N ASP A 251 -26.45 -5.40 -9.57
CA ASP A 251 -26.14 -4.30 -10.46
C ASP A 251 -24.68 -4.34 -10.93
N SER A 252 -24.47 -4.48 -12.23
CA SER A 252 -23.14 -4.50 -12.84
C SER A 252 -22.35 -3.23 -12.56
N ASN A 253 -23.03 -2.07 -12.52
CA ASN A 253 -22.38 -0.79 -12.29
C ASN A 253 -21.90 -0.65 -10.84
N ALA A 254 -22.73 -1.07 -9.88
CA ALA A 254 -22.35 -1.12 -8.47
C ALA A 254 -21.15 -2.06 -8.23
N LEU A 255 -21.13 -3.23 -8.88
CA LEU A 255 -19.99 -4.15 -8.79
C LEU A 255 -18.72 -3.52 -9.37
N ASP A 256 -18.79 -2.87 -10.52
CA ASP A 256 -17.63 -2.23 -11.13
C ASP A 256 -17.08 -1.08 -10.27
N ALA A 257 -17.94 -0.34 -9.57
CA ALA A 257 -17.52 0.65 -8.58
C ALA A 257 -16.76 0.02 -7.40
N VAL A 258 -17.24 -1.11 -6.88
CA VAL A 258 -16.54 -1.87 -5.82
C VAL A 258 -15.18 -2.36 -6.29
N LYS A 259 -15.09 -2.95 -7.49
CA LYS A 259 -13.82 -3.43 -8.06
C LYS A 259 -12.81 -2.29 -8.23
N ALA A 260 -13.27 -1.15 -8.73
CA ALA A 260 -12.43 0.03 -8.93
C ALA A 260 -11.95 0.61 -7.58
N ALA A 261 -12.80 0.65 -6.56
CA ALA A 261 -12.42 1.09 -5.22
C ALA A 261 -11.39 0.15 -4.57
N ILE A 262 -11.54 -1.17 -4.73
CA ILE A 262 -10.57 -2.17 -4.26
C ILE A 262 -9.20 -1.98 -4.94
N LEU A 263 -9.18 -1.80 -6.27
CA LEU A 263 -7.94 -1.51 -6.99
C LEU A 263 -7.33 -0.18 -6.56
N ARG A 264 -8.13 0.85 -6.31
CA ARG A 264 -7.64 2.15 -5.83
C ARG A 264 -6.94 2.05 -4.47
N MET A 265 -7.51 1.34 -3.51
CA MET A 265 -6.85 1.09 -2.21
C MET A 265 -5.56 0.28 -2.39
N THR A 266 -5.54 -0.65 -3.34
CA THR A 266 -4.35 -1.43 -3.68
C THR A 266 -3.24 -0.56 -4.28
N TYR A 267 -3.60 0.40 -5.15
CA TYR A 267 -2.68 1.39 -5.69
C TYR A 267 -1.98 2.20 -4.59
N TYR A 268 -2.75 2.73 -3.64
CA TYR A 268 -2.17 3.50 -2.54
C TYR A 268 -1.32 2.65 -1.61
N TRP A 269 -1.70 1.39 -1.35
CA TRP A 269 -0.87 0.47 -0.58
C TRP A 269 0.50 0.20 -1.21
N TYR A 270 0.54 -0.05 -2.53
CA TYR A 270 1.80 -0.29 -3.24
C TYR A 270 2.65 0.95 -3.43
N ASN A 271 2.05 2.14 -3.40
CA ASN A 271 2.83 3.36 -3.33
C ASN A 271 3.29 3.65 -1.89
N PHE A 272 2.49 3.32 -0.88
CA PHE A 272 2.84 3.50 0.53
C PHE A 272 4.03 2.63 0.93
N MET A 273 4.03 1.33 0.58
CA MET A 273 5.01 0.31 0.98
C MET A 273 5.38 0.34 2.47
N PRO A 274 4.41 0.23 3.40
CA PRO A 274 4.64 0.55 4.81
C PRO A 274 5.31 -0.57 5.64
N LEU A 275 5.59 -1.72 5.02
CA LEU A 275 6.22 -2.86 5.69
C LEU A 275 7.70 -2.95 5.34
N SER A 276 8.51 -3.38 6.31
CA SER A 276 9.96 -3.59 6.14
C SER A 276 10.27 -4.47 4.93
N ARG A 277 9.47 -5.52 4.74
CA ARG A 277 9.47 -6.41 3.57
C ARG A 277 8.06 -6.96 3.37
N GLY A 278 7.77 -7.49 2.17
CA GLY A 278 6.52 -8.21 1.93
C GLY A 278 5.27 -7.35 1.67
N SER A 279 5.39 -6.02 1.57
CA SER A 279 4.27 -5.13 1.17
C SER A 279 3.57 -5.61 -0.11
N SER A 280 4.33 -6.08 -1.11
CA SER A 280 3.80 -6.62 -2.37
C SER A 280 2.83 -7.80 -2.17
N VAL A 281 3.26 -8.84 -1.45
CA VAL A 281 2.42 -10.03 -1.23
C VAL A 281 1.24 -9.73 -0.32
N VAL A 282 1.44 -8.90 0.72
CA VAL A 282 0.37 -8.49 1.63
C VAL A 282 -0.72 -7.70 0.89
N GLY A 283 -0.32 -6.77 0.01
CA GLY A 283 -1.25 -6.01 -0.83
C GLY A 283 -2.10 -6.92 -1.71
N TYR A 284 -1.47 -7.90 -2.36
CA TYR A 284 -2.19 -8.82 -3.23
C TYR A 284 -3.13 -9.76 -2.46
N VAL A 285 -2.72 -10.23 -1.28
CA VAL A 285 -3.58 -11.05 -0.41
C VAL A 285 -4.81 -10.26 0.07
N VAL A 286 -4.64 -9.00 0.44
CA VAL A 286 -5.75 -8.12 0.83
C VAL A 286 -6.67 -7.85 -0.35
N LEU A 287 -6.13 -7.57 -1.54
CA LEU A 287 -6.90 -7.45 -2.78
C LEU A 287 -7.83 -8.67 -2.96
N LEU A 288 -7.28 -9.88 -2.94
CA LEU A 288 -8.06 -11.12 -3.08
C LEU A 288 -9.10 -11.29 -1.97
N GLY A 289 -8.74 -11.00 -0.72
CA GLY A 289 -9.67 -11.07 0.42
C GLY A 289 -10.83 -10.09 0.30
N LEU A 290 -10.60 -8.89 -0.24
CA LEU A 290 -11.65 -7.89 -0.47
C LEU A 290 -12.60 -8.29 -1.60
N PHE A 291 -12.09 -8.85 -2.71
CA PHE A 291 -12.94 -9.45 -3.75
C PHE A 291 -13.81 -10.56 -3.17
N LEU A 292 -13.22 -11.48 -2.40
CA LEU A 292 -13.95 -12.58 -1.78
C LEU A 292 -14.99 -12.08 -0.75
N ALA A 293 -14.67 -11.05 0.04
CA ALA A 293 -15.61 -10.39 0.95
C ALA A 293 -16.84 -9.84 0.20
N ALA A 294 -16.60 -9.34 -1.01
CA ALA A 294 -17.61 -8.80 -1.91
C ALA A 294 -18.36 -9.88 -2.70
N SER A 295 -18.19 -11.17 -2.34
CA SER A 295 -18.80 -12.32 -3.03
C SER A 295 -18.31 -12.48 -4.48
N MET A 296 -17.03 -12.18 -4.71
CA MET A 296 -16.37 -12.31 -6.00
C MET A 296 -15.10 -13.17 -5.88
N ASP A 297 -15.01 -14.24 -6.66
CA ASP A 297 -13.80 -15.05 -6.79
C ASP A 297 -12.94 -14.53 -7.93
N VAL A 298 -11.63 -14.36 -7.68
CA VAL A 298 -10.63 -14.12 -8.73
C VAL A 298 -10.09 -15.47 -9.18
N THR A 299 -10.41 -15.88 -10.41
CA THR A 299 -10.10 -17.24 -10.89
C THR A 299 -8.84 -17.37 -11.73
N ALA A 300 -8.21 -16.25 -12.11
CA ALA A 300 -6.99 -16.25 -12.92
C ALA A 300 -5.76 -15.97 -12.07
N SER A 301 -4.61 -16.44 -12.56
CA SER A 301 -3.30 -16.05 -12.03
C SER A 301 -2.84 -14.72 -12.64
N ILE A 302 -1.91 -14.04 -11.97
CA ILE A 302 -1.23 -12.87 -12.53
C ILE A 302 -0.56 -13.29 -13.86
N PRO A 303 -0.74 -12.55 -14.96
CA PRO A 303 -0.13 -12.89 -16.24
C PRO A 303 1.41 -12.95 -16.17
N PRO A 304 2.06 -13.80 -16.98
CA PRO A 304 3.52 -13.81 -17.08
C PRO A 304 4.07 -12.42 -17.41
N GLY A 305 5.14 -12.02 -16.71
CA GLY A 305 5.78 -10.71 -16.89
C GLY A 305 5.08 -9.53 -16.20
N VAL A 306 3.99 -9.77 -15.45
CA VAL A 306 3.30 -8.74 -14.67
C VAL A 306 3.64 -8.88 -13.18
N GLN A 307 3.90 -7.76 -12.53
CA GLN A 307 4.01 -7.62 -11.08
C GLN A 307 3.12 -6.43 -10.69
N VAL A 308 2.05 -6.71 -9.94
CA VAL A 308 0.95 -5.76 -9.71
C VAL A 308 1.42 -4.51 -8.95
N ASP A 309 2.38 -4.67 -8.05
CA ASP A 309 3.04 -3.57 -7.34
C ASP A 309 3.81 -2.65 -8.29
N TRP A 310 4.52 -3.19 -9.30
CA TRP A 310 5.20 -2.38 -10.31
C TRP A 310 4.22 -1.62 -11.21
N GLU A 311 3.07 -2.20 -11.54
CA GLU A 311 2.01 -1.48 -12.26
C GLU A 311 1.52 -0.27 -11.45
N ALA A 312 1.42 -0.39 -10.13
CA ALA A 312 1.02 0.72 -9.26
C ALA A 312 2.14 1.77 -9.08
N ILE A 313 3.38 1.34 -8.84
CA ILE A 313 4.53 2.23 -8.59
C ILE A 313 4.83 3.12 -9.80
N LEU A 314 4.69 2.56 -11.01
CA LEU A 314 4.97 3.26 -12.26
C LEU A 314 3.75 3.97 -12.86
N SER A 315 2.57 3.89 -12.21
CA SER A 315 1.38 4.62 -12.62
C SER A 315 1.27 5.96 -11.88
N PRO A 316 1.08 7.09 -12.58
CA PRO A 316 1.02 8.41 -11.97
C PRO A 316 -0.25 8.65 -11.14
N ASP A 317 -1.31 7.90 -11.44
CA ASP A 317 -2.62 8.02 -10.80
C ASP A 317 -3.31 6.65 -10.68
N PRO A 318 -4.32 6.53 -9.79
CA PRO A 318 -5.04 5.28 -9.61
C PRO A 318 -5.82 4.81 -10.83
N GLY A 319 -6.26 5.72 -11.70
CA GLY A 319 -6.99 5.40 -12.94
C GLY A 319 -6.09 4.66 -13.93
N THR A 320 -4.88 5.19 -14.17
CA THR A 320 -3.87 4.54 -15.01
C THR A 320 -3.53 3.13 -14.48
N PHE A 321 -3.41 2.97 -13.16
CA PHE A 321 -3.21 1.65 -12.55
C PHE A 321 -4.39 0.70 -12.79
N VAL A 322 -5.62 1.18 -12.60
CA VAL A 322 -6.83 0.39 -12.88
C VAL A 322 -6.84 -0.06 -14.34
N ASP A 323 -6.53 0.82 -15.29
CA ASP A 323 -6.51 0.49 -16.71
C ASP A 323 -5.43 -0.54 -17.07
N ALA A 324 -4.31 -0.58 -16.34
CA ALA A 324 -3.27 -1.60 -16.52
C ALA A 324 -3.67 -2.98 -15.97
N VAL A 325 -4.40 -3.03 -14.85
CA VAL A 325 -4.75 -4.29 -14.15
C VAL A 325 -6.09 -4.86 -14.61
N LYS A 326 -7.06 -4.01 -14.91
CA LYS A 326 -8.42 -4.37 -15.31
C LYS A 326 -8.49 -5.38 -16.47
N PRO A 327 -7.69 -5.28 -17.56
CA PRO A 327 -7.82 -6.16 -18.73
C PRO A 327 -7.68 -7.64 -18.41
N TRP A 328 -6.82 -8.01 -17.46
CA TRP A 328 -6.61 -9.40 -17.08
C TRP A 328 -7.38 -9.77 -15.81
N LEU A 329 -7.54 -8.83 -14.87
CA LEU A 329 -8.19 -9.11 -13.60
C LEU A 329 -9.71 -9.25 -13.76
N TYR A 330 -10.38 -8.26 -14.38
CA TYR A 330 -11.85 -8.20 -14.37
C TYR A 330 -12.53 -9.39 -15.06
N PRO A 331 -12.04 -9.89 -16.22
CA PRO A 331 -12.59 -11.09 -16.84
C PRO A 331 -12.48 -12.35 -15.97
N SER A 332 -11.55 -12.36 -15.01
CA SER A 332 -11.36 -13.46 -14.07
C SER A 332 -12.23 -13.35 -12.80
N VAL A 333 -12.91 -12.23 -12.60
CA VAL A 333 -13.76 -11.99 -11.43
C VAL A 333 -15.14 -12.59 -11.66
N LYS A 334 -15.51 -13.61 -10.88
CA LYS A 334 -16.80 -14.30 -10.97
C LYS A 334 -17.60 -14.16 -9.68
N MET A 335 -18.92 -14.00 -9.79
CA MET A 335 -19.78 -14.03 -8.60
C MET A 335 -19.69 -15.41 -7.92
N SER A 336 -19.56 -15.40 -6.60
CA SER A 336 -19.38 -16.62 -5.82
C SER A 336 -20.09 -16.57 -4.48
N LYS A 337 -20.46 -17.75 -3.99
CA LYS A 337 -20.99 -17.96 -2.63
C LYS A 337 -20.03 -18.78 -1.75
N SER A 338 -18.83 -19.08 -2.28
CA SER A 338 -17.80 -19.93 -1.67
C SER A 338 -17.46 -19.55 -0.24
N LEU A 339 -17.49 -18.26 0.09
CA LEU A 339 -17.17 -17.75 1.42
C LEU A 339 -18.03 -18.38 2.53
N LYS A 340 -19.27 -18.78 2.24
CA LYS A 340 -20.17 -19.39 3.22
C LYS A 340 -19.83 -20.86 3.52
N ASP A 341 -19.11 -21.50 2.62
CA ASP A 341 -18.77 -22.93 2.71
C ASP A 341 -17.47 -23.13 3.50
N TYR A 342 -16.67 -22.08 3.69
CA TYR A 342 -15.47 -22.14 4.52
C TYR A 342 -15.81 -22.04 6.01
N ALA A 343 -15.19 -22.93 6.81
CA ALA A 343 -15.16 -22.80 8.26
C ALA A 343 -14.52 -21.46 8.68
N ASP A 344 -14.92 -20.93 9.84
CA ASP A 344 -14.32 -19.72 10.39
C ASP A 344 -12.83 -19.95 10.65
N VAL A 345 -11.97 -19.24 9.90
CA VAL A 345 -10.52 -19.42 9.95
C VAL A 345 -9.98 -19.06 11.32
N SER A 346 -10.54 -18.03 11.96
CA SER A 346 -10.10 -17.60 13.29
C SER A 346 -10.46 -18.60 14.39
N VAL A 347 -11.52 -19.39 14.17
CA VAL A 347 -11.91 -20.49 15.07
C VAL A 347 -11.07 -21.73 14.80
N ALA A 348 -10.90 -22.11 13.53
CA ALA A 348 -10.08 -23.27 13.14
C ALA A 348 -8.61 -23.09 13.53
N PHE A 349 -8.11 -21.85 13.51
CA PHE A 349 -6.74 -21.49 13.82
C PHE A 349 -6.64 -20.49 14.98
N GLY A 350 -7.26 -20.85 16.11
CA GLY A 350 -7.33 -19.97 17.29
C GLY A 350 -6.00 -19.64 17.96
N THR A 351 -4.93 -20.39 17.67
CA THR A 351 -3.59 -20.14 18.21
C THR A 351 -2.50 -20.20 17.14
N THR A 352 -1.40 -19.47 17.32
CA THR A 352 -0.22 -19.59 16.45
C THR A 352 0.27 -21.04 16.37
N GLY A 353 0.22 -21.78 17.50
CA GLY A 353 0.56 -23.19 17.54
C GLY A 353 -0.29 -24.05 16.61
N SER A 354 -1.61 -23.83 16.55
CA SER A 354 -2.51 -24.56 15.64
C SER A 354 -2.20 -24.29 14.16
N VAL A 355 -1.78 -23.07 13.83
CA VAL A 355 -1.37 -22.69 12.47
C VAL A 355 -0.07 -23.42 12.09
N VAL A 356 0.94 -23.37 12.96
CA VAL A 356 2.23 -24.02 12.73
C VAL A 356 2.07 -25.55 12.67
N ALA A 357 1.23 -26.13 13.53
CA ALA A 357 0.93 -27.55 13.50
C ALA A 357 0.33 -27.96 12.15
N ALA A 358 -0.64 -27.20 11.62
CA ALA A 358 -1.22 -27.49 10.31
C ALA A 358 -0.21 -27.35 9.16
N LEU A 359 0.73 -26.42 9.26
CA LEU A 359 1.80 -26.25 8.27
C LEU A 359 2.81 -27.39 8.28
N THR A 360 3.16 -27.86 9.47
CA THR A 360 4.12 -28.96 9.63
C THR A 360 3.53 -30.32 9.32
N SER A 361 2.20 -30.48 9.40
CA SER A 361 1.49 -31.70 9.01
C SER A 361 1.19 -31.82 7.51
N ALA A 362 1.39 -30.76 6.72
CA ALA A 362 1.11 -30.76 5.28
C ALA A 362 2.23 -31.37 4.43
N ASP A 363 3.37 -31.73 5.06
CA ASP A 363 4.53 -32.39 4.43
C ASP A 363 4.51 -33.93 4.58
N THR A 364 3.35 -34.52 4.91
CA THR A 364 3.08 -35.98 4.85
C THR A 364 1.87 -36.25 4.00
#